data_AF-A0A6L3Y715-F1
#
_entry.id   AF-A0A6L3Y715-F1
#
_cell.length_a   1.000
_cell.length_b   1.000
_cell.length_c   1.000
_cell.angle_alpha   90.00
_cell.angle_beta   90.00
_cell.angle_gamma   90.00
#
_symmetry.space_group_name_H-M   'P 1'
#
loop_
_entity.id
_entity.type
_entity.pdbx_description
1 polymer ?
#
loop_
_entity_poly.entity_id
_entity_poly.type
_entity_poly.pdbx_seq_one_letter_code
_entity_poly.pdbx_strand_id
1 'polypeptide(L)'
;MTTVFGTTLEPCGYELDDDVAVIPCPKCGGEANERFFETLDGGSINRNHTIICTECDHASGDLPDSFYRQADHNPDPELDALIGDLGY
;
A
#
# COMPACT_ATOMS: atom_id res chain seq x y z
N MET A 1 28.99 -15.09 9.46
CA MET A 1 27.62 -15.41 9.91
C MET A 1 26.95 -14.08 10.20
N THR A 2 26.05 -13.66 9.32
CA THR A 2 25.42 -12.32 9.39
C THR A 2 23.92 -12.55 9.51
N THR A 3 23.36 -12.10 10.63
CA THR A 3 21.93 -12.17 10.95
C THR A 3 21.22 -11.02 10.24
N VAL A 4 20.12 -11.33 9.55
CA VAL A 4 19.35 -10.38 8.74
C VAL A 4 18.13 -9.92 9.52
N PHE A 5 18.00 -8.62 9.75
CA PHE A 5 16.75 -7.97 10.17
C PHE A 5 16.47 -6.84 9.17
N GLY A 6 15.55 -7.09 8.25
CA GLY A 6 15.13 -6.18 7.19
C GLY A 6 14.45 -6.97 6.07
N THR A 7 13.22 -6.62 5.72
CA THR A 7 12.31 -7.33 4.80
C THR A 7 12.72 -7.31 3.32
N THR A 8 13.97 -6.94 3.01
CA THR A 8 14.42 -6.60 1.65
C THR A 8 15.78 -7.23 1.35
N LEU A 9 15.98 -8.51 1.69
CA LEU A 9 17.15 -9.26 1.24
C LEU A 9 16.75 -10.70 0.93
N GLU A 10 16.91 -11.10 -0.33
CA GLU A 10 16.79 -12.50 -0.76
C GLU A 10 17.87 -13.39 -0.10
N PRO A 11 17.62 -14.71 0.02
CA PRO A 11 18.61 -15.67 0.48
C PRO A 11 19.69 -15.95 -0.59
N CYS A 12 20.43 -14.91 -1.01
CA CYS A 12 21.66 -14.99 -1.81
C CYS A 12 22.40 -13.64 -1.99
N GLY A 13 21.91 -12.54 -1.41
CA GLY A 13 22.60 -11.23 -1.45
C GLY A 13 22.38 -10.40 -2.72
N TYR A 14 21.26 -10.63 -3.43
CA TYR A 14 20.79 -9.72 -4.48
C TYR A 14 19.91 -8.63 -3.88
N GLU A 15 20.13 -7.39 -4.29
CA GLU A 15 19.27 -6.25 -3.99
C GLU A 15 18.06 -6.30 -4.94
N LEU A 16 16.85 -6.24 -4.38
CA LEU A 16 15.60 -6.16 -5.14
C LEU A 16 15.35 -4.70 -5.52
N ASP A 17 14.87 -4.45 -6.74
CA ASP A 17 14.55 -3.09 -7.17
C ASP A 17 13.35 -2.54 -6.38
N ASP A 18 13.46 -1.27 -5.97
CA ASP A 18 12.43 -0.49 -5.30
C ASP A 18 12.53 0.97 -5.75
N ASP A 19 11.92 1.27 -6.89
CA ASP A 19 11.89 2.60 -7.47
C ASP A 19 10.60 3.33 -7.11
N VAL A 20 10.72 4.58 -6.69
CA VAL A 20 9.59 5.47 -6.43
C VAL A 20 9.72 6.73 -7.28
N ALA A 21 8.66 7.05 -8.02
CA ALA A 21 8.52 8.25 -8.82
C ALA A 21 7.26 9.03 -8.42
N VAL A 22 7.36 10.36 -8.45
CA VAL A 22 6.18 11.23 -8.26
C VAL A 22 5.61 11.58 -9.63
N ILE A 23 4.36 11.18 -9.86
CA ILE A 23 3.62 11.39 -11.10
C ILE A 23 2.31 12.14 -10.82
N PRO A 24 1.70 12.82 -11.81
CA PRO A 24 0.37 13.37 -11.65
C PRO A 24 -0.68 12.25 -11.55
N CYS A 25 -1.60 12.36 -10.59
CA CYS A 25 -2.68 11.42 -10.40
C CYS A 25 -3.62 11.41 -11.63
N PRO A 26 -3.93 10.25 -12.21
CA PRO A 26 -4.82 10.15 -13.37
C PRO A 26 -6.28 10.55 -13.06
N LYS A 27 -6.67 10.62 -11.79
CA LYS A 27 -8.05 10.88 -11.35
C LYS A 27 -8.30 12.34 -10.99
N CYS A 28 -7.43 12.95 -10.17
CA CYS A 28 -7.59 14.33 -9.69
C CYS A 28 -6.57 15.31 -10.26
N GLY A 29 -5.49 14.84 -10.90
CA GLY A 29 -4.39 15.67 -11.36
C GLY A 29 -3.45 16.17 -10.25
N GLY A 30 -3.69 15.78 -8.99
CA GLY A 30 -2.80 16.04 -7.85
C GLY A 30 -1.55 15.16 -7.84
N GLU A 31 -0.77 15.20 -6.77
CA GLU A 31 0.44 14.37 -6.66
C GLU A 31 0.11 12.90 -6.36
N ALA A 32 0.82 11.99 -7.03
CA ALA A 32 0.72 10.55 -6.81
C ALA A 32 2.10 9.91 -6.80
N ASN A 33 2.28 8.96 -5.89
CA ASN A 33 3.48 8.15 -5.80
C ASN A 33 3.29 6.88 -6.63
N GLU A 34 4.04 6.77 -7.71
CA GLU A 34 4.21 5.55 -8.47
C GLU A 34 5.41 4.78 -7.90
N ARG A 35 5.23 3.52 -7.57
CA ARG A 35 6.28 2.65 -7.05
C ARG A 35 6.34 1.36 -7.85
N PHE A 36 7.54 1.00 -8.30
CA PHE A 36 7.88 -0.28 -8.90
C PHE A 36 8.76 -1.03 -7.93
N PHE A 37 8.33 -2.21 -7.48
CA PHE A 37 9.07 -2.96 -6.49
C PHE A 37 9.06 -4.45 -6.78
N GLU A 38 10.15 -5.12 -6.45
CA GLU A 38 10.29 -6.54 -6.65
C GLU A 38 10.12 -7.31 -5.34
N THR A 39 9.48 -8.48 -5.42
CA THR A 39 9.28 -9.38 -4.29
C THR A 39 9.66 -10.80 -4.67
N LEU A 40 10.44 -11.48 -3.83
CA LEU A 40 10.68 -12.90 -3.97
C LEU A 40 9.57 -13.70 -3.28
N ASP A 41 8.80 -14.45 -4.07
CA ASP A 41 7.82 -15.42 -3.56
C ASP A 41 8.06 -16.79 -4.22
N GLY A 42 8.11 -17.85 -3.40
CA GLY A 42 8.26 -19.23 -3.91
C GLY A 42 9.52 -19.52 -4.73
N GLY A 43 10.57 -18.68 -4.65
CA GLY A 43 11.78 -18.80 -5.48
C GLY A 43 11.66 -18.11 -6.85
N SER A 44 10.64 -17.28 -7.05
CA SER A 44 10.46 -16.45 -8.24
C SER A 44 10.46 -14.96 -7.87
N ILE A 45 11.05 -14.14 -8.73
CA ILE A 45 10.99 -12.68 -8.61
C ILE A 45 9.71 -12.21 -9.28
N ASN A 46 8.84 -11.56 -8.50
CA ASN A 46 7.62 -10.92 -8.98
C ASN A 46 7.85 -9.40 -9.02
N ARG A 47 7.49 -8.77 -10.15
CA ARG A 47 7.58 -7.33 -10.33
C ARG A 47 6.20 -6.71 -10.09
N ASN A 48 6.11 -5.86 -9.09
CA ASN A 48 4.89 -5.21 -8.67
C ASN A 48 4.92 -3.74 -9.07
N HIS A 49 3.73 -3.16 -9.27
CA HIS A 49 3.55 -1.76 -9.64
C HIS A 49 2.36 -1.20 -8.89
N THR A 50 2.55 -0.09 -8.19
CA THR A 50 1.50 0.58 -7.42
C THR A 50 1.51 2.07 -7.70
N ILE A 51 0.33 2.68 -7.81
CA ILE A 51 0.14 4.13 -7.89
C ILE A 51 -0.77 4.52 -6.74
N ILE A 52 -0.30 5.40 -5.85
CA ILE A 52 -1.06 5.88 -4.69
C ILE A 52 -1.08 7.41 -4.71
N CYS A 53 -2.27 7.98 -4.87
CA CYS A 53 -2.48 9.43 -4.80
C CYS A 53 -2.56 9.90 -3.35
N THR A 54 -1.82 10.96 -3.02
CA THR A 54 -1.81 11.56 -1.68
C THR A 54 -2.98 12.53 -1.45
N GLU A 55 -3.70 12.90 -2.51
CA GLU A 55 -4.75 13.94 -2.47
C GLU A 55 -6.18 13.39 -2.50
N CYS A 56 -6.44 12.35 -3.32
CA CYS A 56 -7.80 11.86 -3.56
C CYS A 56 -8.02 10.39 -3.15
N ASP A 57 -7.06 9.82 -2.42
CA ASP A 57 -7.05 8.42 -1.96
C ASP A 57 -7.15 7.40 -3.11
N HIS A 58 -6.89 7.84 -4.34
CA HIS A 58 -6.89 6.94 -5.48
C HIS A 58 -5.65 6.07 -5.44
N ALA A 59 -5.86 4.77 -5.26
CA ALA A 59 -4.83 3.78 -5.40
C ALA A 59 -5.16 2.80 -6.53
N SER A 60 -4.15 2.40 -7.29
CA SER A 60 -4.26 1.38 -8.34
C SER A 60 -2.98 0.53 -8.44
N GLY A 61 -3.07 -0.64 -9.08
CA GLY A 61 -1.97 -1.58 -9.26
C GLY A 61 -2.00 -2.76 -8.30
N ASP A 62 -0.83 -3.37 -8.08
CA ASP A 62 -0.58 -4.53 -7.22
C ASP A 62 -0.52 -4.11 -5.74
N LEU A 63 -1.64 -3.58 -5.27
CA LEU A 63 -1.80 -3.14 -3.89
C LEU A 63 -2.14 -4.34 -3.00
N PRO A 64 -1.56 -4.43 -1.79
CA PRO A 64 -1.96 -5.47 -0.86
C PRO A 64 -3.43 -5.28 -0.47
N ASP A 65 -4.15 -6.38 -0.24
CA ASP A 65 -5.57 -6.37 0.16
C ASP A 65 -5.82 -5.49 1.41
N SER A 66 -4.82 -5.38 2.29
CA SER A 66 -4.84 -4.51 3.47
C SER A 66 -4.91 -3.02 3.15
N PHE A 67 -4.53 -2.59 1.94
CA PHE A 67 -4.54 -1.18 1.53
C PHE A 67 -5.97 -0.61 1.54
N TYR A 68 -6.94 -1.38 1.07
CA TYR A 68 -8.34 -0.95 1.01
C TYR A 68 -9.06 -1.03 2.35
N ARG A 69 -8.54 -1.82 3.29
CA ARG A 69 -9.18 -2.10 4.59
C ARG A 69 -9.16 -0.93 5.57
N GLN A 70 -8.43 0.15 5.26
CA GLN A 70 -8.40 1.37 6.10
C GLN A 70 -9.44 2.41 5.70
N ALA A 71 -10.02 2.33 4.49
CA ALA A 71 -11.05 3.27 4.03
C ALA A 71 -12.43 3.00 4.67
N ASP A 72 -12.62 1.84 5.30
CA ASP A 72 -13.91 1.45 5.91
C ASP A 72 -14.15 2.07 7.30
N HIS A 73 -13.18 2.77 7.88
CA HIS A 73 -13.41 3.51 9.12
C HIS A 73 -13.75 4.97 8.82
N ASN A 74 -14.88 5.17 8.15
CA ASN A 74 -15.63 6.42 8.28
C ASN A 74 -16.46 6.27 9.57
N PRO A 75 -16.08 6.88 10.70
CA PRO A 75 -16.98 6.96 11.85
C PRO A 75 -18.14 7.85 11.44
N ASP A 76 -19.15 7.24 10.82
CA ASP A 76 -20.37 7.93 10.45
C ASP A 76 -21.06 8.37 11.76
N PRO A 77 -21.17 9.67 12.02
CA PRO A 77 -21.63 10.17 13.32
C PRO A 77 -23.09 9.78 13.60
N GLU A 78 -23.88 9.46 12.57
CA GLU A 78 -25.25 8.96 12.75
C GLU A 78 -25.25 7.50 13.20
N LEU A 79 -24.30 6.69 12.71
CA LEU A 79 -24.14 5.29 13.11
C LEU A 79 -23.56 5.17 14.53
N ASP A 80 -22.64 6.06 14.91
CA ASP A 80 -22.06 6.13 16.26
C ASP A 80 -23.12 6.55 17.31
N ALA A 81 -24.00 7.51 16.96
CA ALA A 81 -25.13 7.91 17.82
C ALA A 81 -26.15 6.78 18.02
N LEU A 82 -26.40 5.97 16.99
CA LEU A 82 -27.26 4.78 17.06
C LEU A 82 -26.66 3.67 17.94
N ILE A 83 -25.34 3.46 17.88
CA ILE A 83 -24.63 2.51 18.74
C ILE A 83 -24.67 2.99 20.21
N GLY A 84 -24.48 4.29 20.45
CA GLY A 84 -24.59 4.89 21.78
C GLY A 84 -25.99 4.77 22.41
N ASP A 85 -27.06 4.86 21.60
CA ASP A 85 -28.45 4.67 22.05
C ASP A 85 -28.77 3.19 22.35
N LEU A 86 -28.04 2.26 21.74
CA LEU A 86 -28.13 0.81 21.99
C LEU A 86 -27.28 0.33 23.18
N GLY A 87 -26.52 1.21 23.83
CA GLY A 87 -25.91 0.98 25.15
C GLY A 87 -24.72 0.04 25.20
N TYR A 88 -23.86 0.03 24.17
CA TYR A 88 -22.51 -0.59 24.24
C TYR A 88 -21.42 0.45 24.45
#